data_AF-A0A978VK32-F1
#
_entry.id   AF-A0A978VK32-F1
#
_cell.length_a   1.000
_cell.length_b   1.000
_cell.length_c   1.000
_cell.angle_alpha   90.00
_cell.angle_beta   90.00
_cell.angle_gamma   90.00
#
_symmetry.space_group_name_H-M   'P 1'
#
loop_
_entity.id
_entity.type
_entity.pdbx_description
1 polymer ?
#
loop_
_entity_poly.entity_id
_entity_poly.type
_entity_poly.pdbx_seq_one_letter_code
_entity_poly.pdbx_strand_id
1 'polypeptide(L)'
;MAPSHLAIRCTVDFNLPQCFDMSYIDSNSGKKKEKKKRHIMIHKAILRSLERFFGVPIEQYTRDFPTWLSALQARVLLLLIPRLENCHEVAKKLKANGTGAEVCHG
;
A
#
# COMPACT_ATOMS: atom_id res chain seq x y z
N MET A 1 8.39 -6.35 22.58
CA MET A 1 8.07 -7.62 21.89
C MET A 1 7.45 -7.24 20.55
N ALA A 2 8.23 -7.22 19.47
CA ALA A 2 7.74 -6.71 18.17
C ALA A 2 6.77 -7.72 17.54
N PRO A 3 5.62 -7.29 16.98
CA PRO A 3 4.65 -8.22 16.42
C PRO A 3 5.24 -8.89 15.17
N SER A 4 5.29 -10.22 15.17
CA SER A 4 5.83 -11.09 14.11
C SER A 4 5.00 -11.10 12.81
N HIS A 5 4.12 -10.12 12.64
CA HIS A 5 3.02 -10.17 11.69
C HIS A 5 3.31 -9.46 10.37
N LEU A 6 4.43 -8.74 10.27
CA LEU A 6 4.81 -7.93 9.12
C LEU A 6 6.26 -8.25 8.68
N ALA A 7 6.48 -9.47 8.19
CA ALA A 7 7.72 -9.82 7.52
C ALA A 7 7.56 -9.62 6.00
N ILE A 8 8.31 -8.68 5.43
CA ILE A 8 8.54 -8.61 3.98
C ILE A 8 9.13 -9.94 3.54
N ARG A 9 8.56 -10.58 2.52
CA ARG A 9 9.03 -11.88 2.05
C ARG A 9 9.80 -11.71 0.75
N CYS A 10 11.09 -12.02 0.80
CA CYS A 10 11.94 -12.18 -0.38
C CYS A 10 12.42 -13.64 -0.39
N THR A 11 11.98 -14.43 -1.36
CA THR A 11 12.43 -15.81 -1.51
C THR A 11 13.18 -15.98 -2.80
N VAL A 12 14.31 -16.69 -2.72
CA VAL A 12 15.11 -17.09 -3.88
C VAL A 12 14.64 -18.47 -4.33
N ASP A 13 14.34 -18.61 -5.62
CA ASP A 13 13.87 -19.84 -6.24
C ASP A 13 14.86 -20.30 -7.31
N PHE A 14 15.32 -21.54 -7.15
CA PHE A 14 16.25 -22.20 -8.06
C PHE A 14 15.57 -23.23 -8.98
N ASN A 15 14.33 -23.63 -8.68
CA ASN A 15 13.64 -24.72 -9.37
C ASN A 15 12.79 -24.22 -10.55
N LEU A 16 12.01 -23.16 -10.36
CA LEU A 16 11.19 -22.58 -11.43
C LEU A 16 12.00 -22.13 -12.66
N PRO A 17 13.21 -21.54 -12.50
CA PRO A 17 14.07 -21.24 -13.65
C PRO A 17 14.36 -22.43 -14.56
N GLN A 18 14.47 -23.63 -13.97
CA GLN A 18 14.72 -24.87 -14.68
C GLN A 18 13.44 -25.42 -15.33
N CYS A 19 12.30 -25.34 -14.65
CA CYS A 19 11.02 -25.76 -15.20
C CYS A 19 10.57 -24.94 -16.43
N PHE A 20 10.99 -23.68 -16.51
CA PHE A 20 10.65 -22.77 -17.62
C PHE A 20 11.76 -22.62 -18.69
N ASP A 21 12.84 -23.42 -18.62
CA ASP A 21 14.00 -23.40 -19.52
C ASP A 21 14.59 -21.99 -19.79
N MET A 22 14.63 -21.15 -18.75
CA MET A 22 15.10 -19.76 -18.88
C MET A 22 16.63 -19.67 -18.83
N SER A 23 17.23 -19.14 -19.90
CA SER A 23 18.67 -18.95 -20.03
C SER A 23 19.03 -17.55 -20.55
N TYR A 24 20.18 -17.03 -20.16
CA TYR A 24 20.72 -15.77 -20.71
C TYR A 24 22.15 -15.94 -21.24
N ILE A 25 22.56 -15.01 -22.10
CA ILE A 25 23.91 -14.96 -22.69
C ILE A 25 24.75 -13.93 -21.92
N ASP A 26 25.84 -14.39 -21.33
CA ASP A 26 26.78 -13.54 -20.60
C ASP A 26 27.70 -12.75 -21.53
N SER A 27 27.70 -11.43 -21.40
CA SER A 27 28.50 -10.48 -22.19
C SER A 27 30.00 -10.63 -21.96
N ASN A 28 30.43 -11.26 -20.87
CA ASN A 28 31.83 -11.43 -20.51
C ASN A 28 32.51 -12.62 -21.21
N SER A 29 31.81 -13.35 -22.07
CA SER A 29 32.35 -14.52 -22.75
C SER A 29 32.41 -14.34 -24.27
N GLY A 30 33.61 -14.01 -24.76
CA GLY A 30 33.89 -13.95 -26.19
C GLY A 30 33.54 -15.28 -26.88
N LYS A 31 32.77 -15.18 -27.97
CA LYS A 31 32.58 -16.18 -29.03
C LYS A 31 32.50 -17.64 -28.57
N LYS A 32 31.31 -18.10 -28.16
CA LYS A 32 30.75 -19.42 -28.52
C LYS A 32 29.32 -19.55 -27.99
N LYS A 33 28.47 -20.19 -28.76
CA LYS A 33 27.06 -20.55 -28.48
C LYS A 33 26.83 -21.40 -27.19
N GLU A 34 27.82 -21.52 -26.30
CA GLU A 34 27.92 -22.59 -25.30
C GLU A 34 27.86 -22.13 -23.82
N LYS A 35 27.51 -20.87 -23.54
CA LYS A 35 27.38 -20.40 -22.14
C LYS A 35 26.01 -19.80 -21.83
N LYS A 36 24.95 -20.58 -22.08
CA LYS A 36 23.63 -20.31 -21.51
C LYS A 36 23.75 -20.39 -19.98
N LYS A 37 23.79 -19.24 -19.28
CA LYS A 37 23.76 -19.21 -17.81
C LYS A 37 22.31 -19.24 -17.33
N ARG A 38 22.07 -19.96 -16.23
CA ARG A 38 20.74 -20.09 -15.62
C ARG A 38 20.37 -18.82 -14.86
N HIS A 39 19.10 -18.42 -14.99
CA HIS A 39 18.54 -17.34 -14.17
C HIS A 39 18.29 -17.81 -12.74
N ILE A 40 18.36 -16.88 -11.79
CA ILE A 40 17.85 -17.06 -10.43
C ILE A 40 16.57 -16.24 -10.35
N MET A 41 15.48 -16.85 -9.89
CA MET A 41 14.22 -16.15 -9.68
C MET A 41 14.14 -15.64 -8.24
N ILE A 42 13.75 -14.38 -8.07
CA ILE A 42 13.49 -13.80 -6.76
C ILE A 42 12.01 -13.42 -6.71
N HIS A 43 11.26 -14.08 -5.83
CA HIS A 43 9.88 -13.70 -5.55
C HIS A 43 9.88 -12.67 -4.42
N LYS A 44 9.31 -11.49 -4.68
CA LYS A 44 9.27 -10.37 -3.74
C LYS A 44 7.82 -10.02 -3.40
N ALA A 45 7.48 -10.08 -2.12
CA ALA A 45 6.23 -9.59 -1.56
C ALA A 45 6.53 -8.53 -0.50
N ILE A 46 6.34 -7.26 -0.87
CA ILE A 46 6.52 -6.08 0.00
C ILE A 46 5.34 -5.98 0.97
N LEU A 47 4.14 -6.09 0.40
CA LEU A 47 2.89 -6.22 1.12
C LEU A 47 2.52 -7.70 1.08
N ARG A 48 2.06 -8.23 2.22
CA ARG A 48 1.40 -9.55 2.28
C ARG A 48 0.00 -9.43 1.62
N SER A 49 -0.91 -10.37 1.87
CA SER A 49 -2.34 -10.18 1.55
C SER A 49 -2.84 -8.80 1.98
N LEU A 50 -3.66 -8.19 1.13
CA LEU A 50 -4.36 -6.92 1.39
C LEU A 50 -5.14 -6.96 2.72
N GLU A 51 -5.75 -8.09 3.05
CA GLU A 51 -6.54 -8.23 4.29
C GLU A 51 -5.67 -8.07 5.53
N ARG A 52 -4.46 -8.65 5.52
CA ARG A 52 -3.52 -8.51 6.64
C ARG A 52 -2.83 -7.15 6.62
N PHE A 53 -2.66 -6.56 5.44
CA PHE A 53 -2.16 -5.20 5.30
C PHE A 53 -3.08 -4.18 5.97
N PHE A 54 -4.42 -4.33 5.89
CA PHE A 54 -5.36 -3.45 6.62
C PHE A 54 -5.60 -3.90 8.07
N GLY A 55 -5.57 -5.21 8.35
CA GLY A 55 -5.78 -5.75 9.70
C GLY A 55 -4.74 -5.26 10.72
N VAL A 56 -3.45 -5.27 10.36
CA VAL A 56 -2.39 -4.84 11.29
C VAL A 56 -2.54 -3.36 11.70
N PRO A 57 -2.73 -2.39 10.79
CA PRO A 57 -3.05 -1.02 11.15
C PRO A 57 -4.30 -0.89 12.02
N ILE A 58 -5.39 -1.61 11.72
CA ILE A 58 -6.62 -1.55 12.53
C ILE A 58 -6.33 -1.90 14.00
N GLU A 59 -5.54 -2.95 14.24
CA GLU A 59 -5.14 -3.40 15.58
C GLU A 59 -4.16 -2.42 16.25
N GLN A 60 -3.18 -1.89 15.51
CA GLN A 60 -2.17 -0.98 16.04
C GLN A 60 -2.74 0.38 16.41
N TYR A 61 -3.63 0.93 15.56
CA TYR A 61 -4.18 2.27 15.74
C TYR A 61 -5.44 2.29 16.62
N THR A 62 -6.00 1.14 17.00
CA THR A 62 -7.28 1.07 17.74
C THR A 62 -8.37 1.91 17.04
N ARG A 63 -8.37 1.92 15.70
CA ARG A 63 -9.23 2.73 14.81
C ARG A 63 -8.93 4.24 14.74
N ASP A 64 -7.92 4.76 15.43
CA ASP A 64 -7.42 6.13 15.25
C ASP A 64 -6.37 6.20 14.13
N PHE A 65 -6.85 6.13 12.89
CA PHE A 65 -5.97 6.15 11.74
C PHE A 65 -5.30 7.52 11.54
N PRO A 66 -4.07 7.55 11.02
CA PRO A 66 -3.47 8.78 10.50
C PRO A 66 -4.39 9.45 9.47
N THR A 67 -4.32 10.78 9.38
CA THR A 67 -5.18 11.58 8.47
C THR A 67 -5.13 11.11 7.02
N TRP A 68 -4.00 10.63 6.53
CA TRP A 68 -3.86 10.13 5.16
C TRP A 68 -4.51 8.75 4.91
N LEU A 69 -4.81 7.99 5.97
CA LEU A 69 -5.42 6.65 5.88
C LEU A 69 -6.88 6.64 6.35
N SER A 70 -7.29 7.64 7.14
CA SER A 70 -8.67 7.73 7.63
C SER A 70 -9.67 7.87 6.49
N ALA A 71 -10.75 7.09 6.54
CA ALA A 71 -11.86 7.18 5.58
C ALA A 71 -12.54 8.57 5.62
N LEU A 72 -12.53 9.22 6.78
CA LEU A 72 -13.01 10.57 6.97
C LEU A 72 -11.95 11.40 7.69
N GLN A 73 -11.48 12.45 7.03
CA GLN A 73 -10.34 13.22 7.49
C GLN A 73 -10.76 14.41 8.36
N ALA A 74 -11.93 15.00 8.07
CA ALA A 74 -12.46 16.12 8.83
C ALA A 74 -14.00 16.08 8.94
N ARG A 75 -14.52 16.54 10.08
CA ARG A 75 -15.95 16.79 10.31
C ARG A 75 -16.17 18.26 10.63
N VAL A 76 -17.11 18.89 9.92
CA VAL A 76 -17.53 20.27 10.18
C VAL A 76 -18.76 20.21 11.06
N LEU A 77 -18.61 20.63 12.31
CA LEU A 77 -19.71 20.66 13.27
C LEU A 77 -20.49 21.98 13.15
N LEU A 78 -21.82 21.88 13.02
CA LEU A 78 -22.71 23.01 13.08
C LEU A 78 -23.10 23.32 14.53
N LEU A 79 -22.92 24.56 14.97
CA LEU A 79 -23.36 25.02 16.30
C LEU A 79 -24.76 25.66 16.30
N LEU A 80 -25.15 26.32 15.20
CA LEU A 80 -26.47 26.95 15.04
C LEU A 80 -27.00 26.73 13.62
N ILE A 81 -28.28 26.34 13.50
CA ILE A 81 -28.97 26.03 12.23
C ILE A 81 -28.78 27.10 11.13
N PRO A 82 -28.87 28.42 11.40
CA PRO A 82 -28.72 29.45 10.37
C PRO A 82 -27.34 29.49 9.69
N ARG A 83 -26.34 28.76 10.22
CA ARG A 83 -24.96 28.76 9.70
C ARG A 83 -24.64 27.51 8.87
N LEU A 84 -25.66 26.71 8.54
CA LEU A 84 -25.52 25.47 7.79
C LEU A 84 -24.87 25.68 6.42
N GLU A 85 -25.26 26.74 5.71
CA GLU A 85 -24.69 27.09 4.41
C GLU A 85 -23.18 27.33 4.50
N ASN A 86 -22.72 28.07 5.52
CA ASN A 86 -21.30 28.31 5.77
C ASN A 86 -20.54 27.00 6.04
N CYS A 87 -21.16 26.05 6.76
CA CYS A 87 -20.55 24.74 7.01
C CYS A 87 -20.37 23.93 5.72
N HIS A 88 -21.35 23.98 4.80
CA HIS A 88 -21.23 23.37 3.48
C HIS A 88 -20.16 24.04 2.62
N GLU A 89 -20.03 25.37 2.67
CA GLU A 89 -18.96 26.07 1.95
C GLU A 89 -17.57 25.65 2.45
N VAL A 90 -17.39 25.56 3.76
CA VAL A 90 -16.11 25.10 4.35
C VAL A 90 -15.82 23.65 3.95
N ALA A 91 -16.80 22.75 4.03
CA ALA A 91 -16.63 21.37 3.59
C ALA A 91 -16.30 21.27 2.09
N LYS A 92 -16.89 22.14 1.25
CA LYS A 92 -16.58 22.20 -0.19
C LYS A 92 -15.15 22.67 -0.44
N LYS A 93 -14.68 23.69 0.29
CA LYS A 93 -13.29 24.16 0.21
C LYS A 93 -12.29 23.07 0.64
N LEU A 94 -12.60 22.33 1.70
CA LEU A 94 -11.77 21.20 2.15
C LEU A 94 -11.70 20.09 1.08
N LYS A 95 -12.85 19.73 0.48
CA LYS A 95 -12.90 18.74 -0.61
C LYS A 95 -12.15 19.21 -1.85
N ALA A 96 -12.23 20.50 -2.19
CA ALA A 96 -11.48 21.07 -3.32
C ALA A 96 -9.96 20.96 -3.12
N ASN A 97 -9.49 20.99 -1.88
CA ASN A 97 -8.08 20.80 -1.51
C ASN A 97 -7.70 19.33 -1.30
N GLY A 98 -8.54 18.37 -1.69
CA GLY A 98 -8.26 16.94 -1.57
C GLY A 98 -8.47 16.36 -0.16
N THR A 99 -9.11 17.10 0.75
CA THR A 99 -9.46 16.61 2.09
C THR A 99 -10.88 16.06 2.12
N GLY A 100 -11.05 14.80 2.50
CA GLY A 100 -12.34 14.17 2.73
C GLY A 100 -13.04 14.77 3.96
N ALA A 101 -13.98 15.67 3.72
CA ALA A 101 -14.73 16.38 4.75
C ALA A 101 -16.25 16.11 4.69
N GLU A 102 -16.89 16.04 5.85
CA GLU A 102 -18.35 15.86 6.00
C GLU A 102 -18.94 16.91 6.95
N VAL A 103 -20.18 17.35 6.70
CA VAL A 103 -20.92 18.25 7.61
C VAL A 103 -21.76 17.40 8.56
N CYS A 104 -21.54 17.56 9.87
CA CYS A 104 -22.35 16.91 10.88
C CYS A 104 -23.61 17.75 11.16
N HIS A 105 -24.77 17.11 11.07
CA HIS A 105 -26.07 17.77 11.21
C HIS A 105 -26.66 17.67 12.64
N GLY A 106 -25.91 17.07 13.59
CA GLY A 106 -26.43 16.70 14.91
C GLY A 106 -27.02 15.31 14.93
#